data_AF-A0A7X7PWS0-F1
#
_entry.id   AF-A0A7X7PWS0-F1
#
_cell.length_a   1.000
_cell.length_b   1.000
_cell.length_c   1.000
_cell.angle_alpha   90.00
_cell.angle_beta   90.00
_cell.angle_gamma   90.00
#
_symmetry.space_group_name_H-M   'P 1'
#
loop_
_entity.id
_entity.type
_entity.pdbx_description
1 polymer ?
#
loop_
_entity_poly.entity_id
_entity_poly.type
_entity_poly.pdbx_seq_one_letter_code
_entity_poly.pdbx_strand_id
1 'polypeptide(L)'
;MAQAKDSSIVASSLWMIVISLVLFFLPAVNGLIGGAVGGYKAGSAKRGIAAAILPSIVVGLSMWALFAIFGAPLIGLVGGLAVGIWALFSSIGLLIGGLIGGAMAPNRGAQLDHHPVRS
;
A
#
# COMPACT_ATOMS: atom_id res chain seq x y z
N MET A 1 7.62 -38.61 27.59
CA MET A 1 7.56 -37.37 28.40
C MET A 1 8.60 -36.41 27.83
N ALA A 2 8.22 -35.48 26.95
CA ALA A 2 9.16 -34.51 26.37
C ALA A 2 9.49 -33.45 27.43
N GLN A 3 10.77 -33.29 27.73
CA GLN A 3 11.30 -32.36 28.73
C GLN A 3 11.04 -30.93 28.28
N ALA A 4 10.13 -30.22 28.96
CA ALA A 4 9.92 -28.79 28.76
C ALA A 4 11.18 -28.07 29.26
N LYS A 5 12.07 -27.74 28.33
CA LYS A 5 13.23 -26.89 28.60
C LYS A 5 12.69 -25.49 28.92
N ASP A 6 12.92 -25.00 30.13
CA ASP A 6 12.47 -23.68 30.57
C ASP A 6 12.89 -22.62 29.53
N SER A 7 11.91 -22.12 28.76
CA SER A 7 12.18 -21.07 27.79
C SER A 7 12.48 -19.80 28.57
N SER A 8 13.74 -19.37 28.55
CA SER A 8 14.17 -18.12 29.19
C SER A 8 13.26 -16.98 28.75
N ILE A 9 12.67 -16.26 29.70
CA ILE A 9 11.81 -15.09 29.44
C ILE A 9 12.54 -14.12 28.51
N VAL A 10 13.84 -13.95 28.69
CA VAL A 10 14.69 -13.09 27.85
C VAL A 10 14.74 -13.61 26.40
N ALA A 11 14.89 -14.92 26.20
CA ALA A 11 14.88 -15.51 24.86
C ALA A 11 13.51 -15.35 24.18
N SER A 12 12.43 -15.55 24.94
CA SER A 12 11.06 -15.35 24.47
C SER A 12 10.80 -13.89 24.09
N SER A 13 11.21 -12.93 24.92
CA SER A 13 11.08 -11.50 24.64
C SER A 13 11.92 -11.06 23.43
N LEU A 14 13.14 -11.58 23.29
CA LEU A 14 13.97 -11.28 22.13
C LEU A 14 13.32 -11.78 20.84
N TRP A 15 12.72 -12.98 20.89
CA TRP A 15 12.01 -13.54 19.74
C TRP A 15 10.76 -12.72 19.38
N MET A 16 9.99 -12.27 20.38
CA MET A 16 8.87 -11.35 20.17
C MET A 16 9.31 -10.06 19.47
N ILE A 17 10.42 -9.44 19.90
CA ILE A 17 10.95 -8.22 19.28
C ILE A 17 11.34 -8.46 17.82
N VAL A 18 12.04 -9.57 17.53
CA VAL A 18 12.46 -9.91 16.16
C VAL A 18 11.25 -10.12 15.25
N ILE A 19 10.25 -10.89 15.69
CA ILE A 19 9.02 -11.10 14.91
C ILE A 19 8.28 -9.78 14.70
N SER A 20 8.12 -8.95 15.73
CA SER A 20 7.46 -7.65 15.61
C SER A 20 8.18 -6.74 14.62
N LEU A 21 9.52 -6.73 14.62
CA LEU A 21 10.31 -5.99 13.63
C LEU A 21 10.07 -6.51 12.21
N VAL A 22 10.12 -7.82 11.99
CA VAL A 22 9.87 -8.42 10.67
C VAL A 22 8.45 -8.10 10.17
N LEU A 23 7.44 -8.24 11.04
CA LEU A 23 6.05 -7.93 10.70
C LEU A 23 5.82 -6.44 10.46
N PHE A 24 6.58 -5.55 11.11
CA PHE A 24 6.53 -4.12 10.86
C PHE A 24 7.00 -3.75 9.44
N PHE A 25 7.99 -4.45 8.90
CA PHE A 25 8.46 -4.24 7.52
C PHE A 25 7.57 -4.89 6.46
N LEU A 26 6.77 -5.90 6.82
CA LEU A 26 5.92 -6.62 5.87
C LEU A 26 4.89 -5.70 5.15
N PRO A 27 4.20 -4.76 5.83
CA PRO A 27 3.41 -3.69 5.20
C PRO A 27 4.20 -2.77 4.26
N ALA A 28 5.43 -2.42 4.62
CA ALA A 28 6.24 -1.57 3.75
C ALA A 28 6.61 -2.30 2.45
N VAL A 29 7.02 -3.57 2.56
CA VAL A 29 7.38 -4.42 1.42
C VAL A 29 6.16 -4.73 0.54
N ASN A 30 5.02 -5.06 1.14
CA ASN A 30 3.80 -5.35 0.36
C ASN A 30 3.33 -4.11 -0.42
N GLY A 31 3.38 -2.93 0.20
CA GLY A 31 3.05 -1.65 -0.42
C GLY A 31 4.03 -1.35 -1.54
N LEU A 32 5.33 -1.53 -1.32
CA LEU A 32 6.37 -1.29 -2.32
C LEU A 32 6.16 -2.12 -3.59
N ILE A 33 5.89 -3.42 -3.44
CA ILE A 33 5.65 -4.32 -4.57
C ILE A 33 4.34 -3.96 -5.29
N GLY A 34 3.25 -3.77 -4.54
CA GLY A 34 1.95 -3.41 -5.12
C GLY A 34 1.98 -2.05 -5.84
N GLY A 35 2.65 -1.07 -5.24
CA GLY A 35 2.92 0.23 -5.82
C GLY A 35 3.75 0.11 -7.10
N ALA A 36 4.84 -0.67 -7.10
CA ALA A 36 5.68 -0.84 -8.28
C ALA A 36 4.91 -1.43 -9.47
N VAL A 37 4.12 -2.47 -9.23
CA VAL A 37 3.28 -3.08 -10.29
C VAL A 37 2.20 -2.10 -10.76
N GLY A 38 1.51 -1.42 -9.85
CA GLY A 38 0.48 -0.43 -10.17
C GLY A 38 1.03 0.77 -10.94
N GLY A 39 2.18 1.31 -10.51
CA GLY A 39 2.87 2.42 -11.15
C GLY A 39 3.37 2.06 -12.55
N TYR A 40 3.96 0.88 -12.72
CA TYR A 40 4.38 0.38 -14.03
C TYR A 40 3.21 0.26 -15.00
N LYS A 41 2.06 -0.23 -14.52
CA LYS A 41 0.83 -0.28 -15.30
C LYS A 41 0.33 1.13 -15.65
N ALA A 42 0.37 2.06 -14.69
CA ALA A 42 -0.07 3.45 -14.85
C ALA A 42 0.73 4.23 -15.92
N GLY A 43 1.95 3.78 -16.23
CA GLY A 43 2.69 4.26 -17.41
C GLY A 43 3.54 5.52 -17.19
N SER A 44 3.48 6.13 -16.01
CA SER A 44 4.34 7.26 -15.64
C SER A 44 4.39 7.44 -14.13
N ALA A 45 5.48 8.04 -13.63
CA ALA A 45 5.69 8.31 -12.21
C ALA A 45 4.54 9.14 -11.58
N LYS A 46 4.09 10.21 -12.25
CA LYS A 46 2.97 11.05 -11.78
C LYS A 46 1.67 10.26 -11.64
N ARG A 47 1.35 9.42 -12.63
CA ARG A 47 0.16 8.57 -12.61
C ARG A 47 0.29 7.44 -11.58
N GLY A 48 1.50 6.91 -11.36
CA GLY A 48 1.79 5.91 -10.35
C GLY A 48 1.58 6.43 -8.93
N ILE A 49 2.05 7.64 -8.61
CA ILE A 49 1.78 8.29 -7.32
C ILE A 49 0.28 8.54 -7.15
N ALA A 50 -0.41 9.07 -8.16
CA ALA A 50 -1.85 9.28 -8.09
C ALA A 50 -2.61 7.96 -7.86
N ALA A 51 -2.20 6.88 -8.54
CA ALA A 51 -2.75 5.54 -8.32
C ALA A 51 -2.47 5.00 -6.92
N ALA A 52 -1.33 5.36 -6.31
CA ALA A 52 -0.96 4.94 -4.97
C ALA A 52 -1.75 5.65 -3.86
N ILE A 53 -2.37 6.81 -4.14
CA ILE A 53 -3.24 7.52 -3.20
C ILE A 53 -4.66 6.94 -3.19
N LEU A 54 -5.13 6.37 -4.31
CA LEU A 54 -6.49 5.84 -4.42
C LEU A 54 -6.88 4.84 -3.31
N PRO A 55 -6.02 3.87 -2.92
CA PRO A 55 -6.34 2.95 -1.82
C PRO A 55 -6.71 3.66 -0.51
N SER A 56 -6.04 4.76 -0.14
CA SER A 56 -6.35 5.45 1.12
C SER A 56 -7.70 6.17 1.08
N ILE A 57 -8.05 6.73 -0.07
CA ILE A 57 -9.37 7.32 -0.31
C ILE A 57 -10.45 6.23 -0.21
N VAL A 58 -10.23 5.08 -0.85
CA VAL A 58 -11.16 3.95 -0.80
C VAL A 58 -11.37 3.50 0.64
N VAL A 59 -10.30 3.32 1.42
CA VAL A 59 -10.40 2.92 2.84
C VAL A 59 -11.20 3.95 3.65
N GLY A 60 -10.91 5.25 3.49
CA GLY A 60 -11.63 6.31 4.21
C GLY A 60 -13.12 6.37 3.86
N LEU A 61 -13.45 6.27 2.57
CA LEU A 61 -14.84 6.25 2.09
C LEU A 61 -15.57 4.99 2.52
N SER A 62 -14.93 3.82 2.51
CA SER A 62 -15.49 2.57 3.02
C SER A 62 -15.81 2.67 4.51
N MET A 63 -14.91 3.27 5.29
CA MET A 63 -15.14 3.49 6.72
C MET A 63 -16.32 4.46 6.94
N TRP A 64 -16.38 5.57 6.20
CA TRP A 64 -17.54 6.47 6.26
C TRP A 64 -18.85 5.76 5.92
N ALA A 65 -18.88 5.02 4.80
CA ALA A 65 -20.05 4.28 4.33
C ALA A 65 -20.51 3.26 5.38
N LEU A 66 -19.58 2.56 6.03
CA LEU A 66 -19.88 1.61 7.10
C LEU A 66 -20.66 2.28 8.23
N PHE A 67 -20.15 3.38 8.79
CA PHE A 67 -20.83 4.10 9.87
C PHE A 67 -22.13 4.77 9.42
N ALA A 68 -22.21 5.21 8.16
CA ALA A 68 -23.44 5.75 7.58
C ALA A 68 -24.57 4.70 7.55
N ILE A 69 -24.25 3.43 7.24
CA ILE A 69 -25.22 2.32 7.28
C ILE A 69 -25.76 2.09 8.69
N PHE A 70 -24.96 2.33 9.74
CA PHE A 70 -25.39 2.20 11.15
C PHE A 70 -26.04 3.48 11.71
N GLY A 71 -26.40 4.45 10.87
CA GLY A 71 -27.10 5.67 11.30
C GLY A 71 -26.21 6.72 11.96
N ALA A 72 -24.89 6.58 11.85
CA ALA A 72 -23.91 7.52 12.41
C ALA A 72 -23.01 8.17 11.32
N PRO A 73 -23.57 8.79 10.27
CA PRO A 73 -22.80 9.28 9.13
C PRO A 73 -21.80 10.38 9.48
N LEU A 74 -22.09 11.21 10.50
CA LEU A 74 -21.21 12.29 10.92
C LEU A 74 -19.96 11.74 11.65
N ILE A 75 -20.15 10.74 12.50
CA ILE A 75 -19.06 10.01 13.17
C ILE A 75 -18.25 9.25 12.12
N GLY A 76 -18.94 8.61 11.17
CA GLY A 76 -18.33 7.98 10.01
C GLY A 76 -17.47 8.94 9.20
N LEU A 77 -17.85 10.21 9.10
CA LEU A 77 -17.12 11.17 8.26
C LEU A 77 -15.80 11.53 8.94
N VAL A 78 -15.86 11.85 10.23
CA VAL A 78 -14.66 12.15 11.03
C VAL A 78 -13.75 10.92 11.10
N GLY A 79 -14.32 9.74 11.38
CA GLY A 79 -13.59 8.48 11.44
C GLY A 79 -12.99 8.07 10.09
N GLY A 80 -13.75 8.21 9.00
CA GLY A 80 -13.29 7.91 7.65
C GLY A 80 -12.18 8.85 7.18
N LEU A 81 -12.26 10.14 7.50
CA LEU A 81 -11.18 11.09 7.26
C LEU A 81 -9.94 10.75 8.08
N ALA A 82 -10.09 10.50 9.38
CA ALA A 82 -8.97 10.14 10.25
C ALA A 82 -8.26 8.86 9.77
N VAL A 83 -9.03 7.83 9.43
CA VAL A 83 -8.48 6.55 8.93
C VAL A 83 -7.91 6.71 7.53
N GLY A 84 -8.55 7.48 6.64
CA GLY A 84 -8.03 7.75 5.29
C GLY A 84 -6.70 8.49 5.31
N ILE A 85 -6.55 9.49 6.18
CA ILE A 85 -5.29 10.21 6.40
C ILE A 85 -4.24 9.26 6.98
N TRP A 86 -4.58 8.48 8.02
CA TRP A 86 -3.68 7.49 8.60
C TRP A 86 -3.22 6.43 7.58
N ALA A 87 -4.14 5.94 6.73
CA ALA A 87 -3.84 5.00 5.67
C ALA A 87 -2.91 5.60 4.61
N LEU A 88 -3.06 6.89 4.29
CA LEU A 88 -2.17 7.60 3.38
C LEU A 88 -0.74 7.67 3.91
N PHE A 89 -0.56 8.06 5.18
CA PHE A 89 0.76 8.08 5.82
C PHE A 89 1.36 6.69 6.02
N SER A 90 0.53 5.67 6.22
CA SER A 90 1.00 4.29 6.31
C SER A 90 1.37 3.69 4.95
N SER A 91 0.96 4.32 3.84
CA SER A 91 1.17 3.85 2.46
C SER A 91 2.49 4.33 1.83
N ILE A 92 3.50 4.69 2.63
CA ILE A 92 4.81 5.14 2.13
C ILE A 92 5.42 4.13 1.14
N GLY A 93 5.34 2.83 1.44
CA GLY A 93 5.80 1.78 0.52
C GLY A 93 5.08 1.84 -0.83
N LEU A 94 3.76 2.03 -0.82
CA LEU A 94 2.92 2.08 -2.02
C LEU A 94 3.20 3.31 -2.89
N LEU A 95 3.45 4.45 -2.25
CA LEU A 95 3.86 5.68 -2.93
C LEU A 95 5.24 5.55 -3.58
N ILE A 96 6.23 5.04 -2.85
CA ILE A 96 7.59 4.80 -3.36
C ILE A 96 7.55 3.77 -4.49
N GLY A 97 6.80 2.69 -4.31
CA GLY A 97 6.59 1.68 -5.34
C GLY A 97 5.96 2.29 -6.59
N GLY A 98 4.87 3.04 -6.43
CA GLY A 98 4.16 3.72 -7.52
C GLY A 98 5.07 4.65 -8.32
N LEU A 99 5.93 5.38 -7.64
CA LEU A 99 6.93 6.24 -8.25
C LEU A 99 7.95 5.42 -9.07
N ILE A 100 8.56 4.40 -8.45
CA ILE A 100 9.59 3.56 -9.08
C ILE A 100 9.00 2.81 -10.29
N GLY A 101 7.87 2.14 -10.09
CA GLY A 101 7.15 1.43 -11.15
C GLY A 101 6.77 2.35 -12.30
N GLY A 102 6.23 3.53 -12.00
CA GLY A 102 5.84 4.51 -13.01
C GLY A 102 7.03 5.11 -13.76
N ALA A 103 8.19 5.26 -13.12
CA ALA A 103 9.41 5.73 -13.77
C ALA A 103 10.02 4.68 -14.72
N MET A 104 9.87 3.39 -14.41
CA MET A 104 10.33 2.29 -15.26
C MET A 104 9.34 1.94 -16.39
N ALA A 105 8.17 2.59 -16.43
CA ALA A 105 7.13 2.23 -17.37
C ALA A 105 7.47 2.66 -18.80
N PRO A 106 7.14 1.85 -19.83
CA PRO A 106 7.38 2.21 -21.22
C PRO A 106 6.57 3.45 -21.63
N ASN A 107 7.22 4.37 -22.36
CA ASN A 107 6.55 5.49 -23.00
C ASN A 107 5.67 4.98 -24.16
N ARG A 108 4.41 4.64 -23.84
CA ARG A 108 3.41 4.16 -24.81
C ARG A 108 3.05 5.19 -25.91
N GLY A 109 3.54 6.43 -25.79
CA GLY A 109 3.41 7.46 -26.83
C GLY A 109 4.36 7.28 -28.01
N ALA A 110 5.54 6.67 -27.83
CA ALA A 110 6.54 6.52 -28.89
C ALA A 110 6.29 5.29 -29.81
N GLN A 111 5.32 4.44 -29.46
CA GLN A 111 5.09 3.17 -30.14
C GLN A 111 4.07 3.25 -31.28
N LEU A 112 3.36 4.38 -31.41
CA LEU A 112 2.38 4.60 -32.47
C LEU A 112 3.00 5.20 -33.76
N ASP A 113 4.24 5.69 -33.71
CA ASP A 113 4.93 6.32 -34.85
C ASP A 113 5.72 5.33 -35.72
N HIS A 114 5.64 4.02 -35.44
CA HIS A 114 6.37 2.97 -36.15
C HIS A 114 5.47 1.96 -36.87
N HIS A 115 4.28 2.36 -37.30
CA HIS A 115 3.61 1.62 -38.36
C HIS A 115 4.28 1.94 -39.72
N PRO A 116 5.07 1.04 -40.32
CA PRO A 116 5.42 1.18 -41.73
C PRO A 116 4.13 1.09 -42.53
N VAL A 117 3.77 2.18 -43.20
CA VAL A 117 2.75 2.19 -44.25
C VAL A 117 3.28 1.26 -45.34
N ARG A 118 2.86 -0.01 -45.31
CA ARG A 118 3.07 -0.92 -46.42
C ARG A 118 2.10 -0.49 -47.52
N SER A 119 2.64 0.23 -48.50
CA SER A 119 2.06 0.48 -49.82
C SER A 119 1.84 -0.83 -50.56
#